data_AF-A0A482X4C4-F1
#
_entry.id   AF-A0A482X4C4-F1
#
_cell.length_a   1.000
_cell.length_b   1.000
_cell.length_c   1.000
_cell.angle_alpha   90.00
_cell.angle_beta   90.00
_cell.angle_gamma   90.00
#
_symmetry.space_group_name_H-M   'P 1'
#
loop_
_entity.id
_entity.type
_entity.pdbx_description
1 polymer ?
#
loop_
_entity_poly.entity_id
_entity_poly.type
_entity_poly.pdbx_seq_one_letter_code
_entity_poly.pdbx_strand_id
1 'polypeptide(L)'
;MNLLIERSKKEGLPKVHAFATFFYQRLIESGHASVSRWTKKVDIFAQDLIIVPVHLRSHWCMAIIDLRNKVVEYYDSMGSHNNECLKDIPQQTNISDCGVFACAFAEYRCRNAKITFSQKEMPYFRQKMMYEIITGKLMM
;
A
#
# COMPACT_ATOMS: atom_id res chain seq x y z
N MET A 1 -1.23 -0.29 -7.96
CA MET A 1 0.15 -0.34 -7.41
C MET A 1 1.25 -0.49 -8.46
N ASN A 2 0.97 -0.87 -9.71
CA ASN A 2 2.01 -1.05 -10.74
C ASN A 2 2.91 0.16 -10.96
N LEU A 3 2.37 1.39 -10.91
CA LEU A 3 3.19 2.60 -11.05
C LEU A 3 4.25 2.74 -9.94
N LEU A 4 3.98 2.25 -8.72
CA LEU A 4 4.96 2.19 -7.64
C LEU A 4 6.08 1.19 -7.95
N ILE A 5 5.72 0.02 -8.46
CA ILE A 5 6.68 -1.01 -8.89
C ILE A 5 7.58 -0.45 -10.00
N GLU A 6 7.00 0.19 -11.01
CA GLU A 6 7.78 0.79 -12.10
C GLU A 6 8.73 1.88 -11.59
N ARG A 7 8.27 2.75 -10.68
CA ARG A 7 9.14 3.76 -10.06
C ARG A 7 10.26 3.12 -9.23
N SER A 8 9.99 2.01 -8.54
CA SER A 8 10.98 1.34 -7.66
C SER A 8 12.24 0.86 -8.39
N LYS A 9 12.19 0.79 -9.73
CA LYS A 9 13.35 0.44 -10.57
C LYS A 9 14.40 1.56 -10.65
N LYS A 10 14.09 2.79 -10.22
CA LYS A 10 15.04 3.90 -10.18
C LYS A 10 16.06 3.71 -9.05
N GLU A 11 17.29 4.16 -9.27
CA GLU A 11 18.33 4.14 -8.23
C GLU A 11 17.93 4.96 -6.99
N GLY A 12 18.37 4.51 -5.82
CA GLY A 12 18.11 5.16 -4.53
C GLY A 12 16.73 4.89 -3.92
N LEU A 13 15.84 4.14 -4.60
CA LEU A 13 14.54 3.75 -4.07
C LEU A 13 14.51 2.27 -3.63
N PRO A 14 13.65 1.91 -2.65
CA PRO A 14 13.45 0.52 -2.27
C PRO A 14 12.87 -0.27 -3.45
N LYS A 15 13.31 -1.52 -3.66
CA LYS A 15 12.70 -2.46 -4.60
C LYS A 15 11.34 -2.91 -4.08
N VAL A 16 10.31 -2.82 -4.92
CA VAL A 16 8.93 -3.06 -4.51
C VAL A 16 8.33 -4.21 -5.30
N HIS A 17 7.72 -5.15 -4.58
CA HIS A 17 6.68 -6.02 -5.13
C HIS A 17 5.31 -5.59 -4.60
N ALA A 18 4.28 -5.64 -5.42
CA ALA A 18 2.90 -5.47 -4.96
C ALA A 18 2.04 -6.63 -5.44
N PHE A 19 1.30 -7.23 -4.51
CA PHE A 19 0.31 -8.22 -4.84
C PHE A 19 -0.94 -7.58 -5.44
N ALA A 20 -1.69 -8.39 -6.20
CA ALA A 20 -3.01 -8.01 -6.65
C ALA A 20 -3.98 -7.89 -5.46
N THR A 21 -5.01 -7.06 -5.60
CA THR A 21 -5.98 -6.76 -4.52
C THR A 21 -6.75 -7.98 -3.99
N PHE A 22 -6.84 -9.03 -4.80
CA PHE A 22 -7.53 -10.28 -4.44
C PHE A 22 -6.59 -11.32 -3.79
N PHE A 23 -5.29 -11.04 -3.65
CA PHE A 23 -4.32 -11.95 -3.04
C PHE A 23 -4.68 -12.29 -1.59
N TYR A 24 -4.85 -11.27 -0.75
CA TYR A 24 -5.12 -11.47 0.67
C TYR A 24 -6.41 -12.26 0.89
N GLN A 25 -7.47 -11.89 0.17
CA GLN A 25 -8.75 -12.59 0.24
C GLN A 25 -8.58 -14.08 -0.13
N ARG A 26 -7.90 -14.36 -1.25
CA ARG A 26 -7.67 -15.74 -1.68
C ARG A 26 -6.83 -16.55 -0.69
N LEU A 27 -5.80 -15.92 -0.10
CA LEU A 27 -4.94 -16.54 0.90
C LEU A 27 -5.73 -16.93 2.16
N ILE A 28 -6.58 -16.05 2.67
CA ILE A 28 -7.37 -16.31 3.89
C ILE A 28 -8.48 -17.33 3.64
N GLU A 29 -9.16 -17.27 2.48
CA GLU A 29 -10.27 -18.16 2.17
C GLU A 29 -9.82 -19.58 1.76
N SER A 30 -8.72 -19.68 1.01
CA SER A 30 -8.33 -20.92 0.32
C SER A 30 -6.93 -21.43 0.73
N GLY A 31 -6.29 -20.76 1.69
CA GLY A 31 -4.97 -21.13 2.21
C GLY A 31 -3.82 -20.89 1.22
N HIS A 32 -2.60 -21.05 1.71
CA HIS A 32 -1.37 -20.75 0.96
C HIS A 32 -1.25 -21.53 -0.37
N ALA A 33 -1.68 -22.79 -0.42
CA ALA A 33 -1.57 -23.62 -1.62
C ALA A 33 -2.23 -22.96 -2.85
N SER A 34 -3.35 -22.25 -2.65
CA SER A 34 -4.10 -21.55 -3.70
C SER A 34 -3.37 -20.34 -4.30
N VAL A 35 -2.42 -19.76 -3.56
CA VAL A 35 -1.63 -18.59 -3.97
C VAL A 35 -0.14 -18.89 -4.15
N SER A 36 0.31 -20.09 -3.82
CA SER A 36 1.72 -20.52 -3.88
C SER A 36 2.40 -20.27 -5.24
N ARG A 37 1.65 -20.34 -6.34
CA ARG A 37 2.16 -20.11 -7.70
C ARG A 37 2.16 -18.65 -8.14
N TRP A 38 1.57 -17.73 -7.37
CA TRP A 38 1.44 -16.33 -7.76
C TRP A 38 2.79 -15.61 -7.80
N THR A 39 3.76 -16.12 -7.06
CA THR A 39 5.15 -15.66 -7.05
C THR A 39 6.09 -16.54 -7.88
N LYS A 40 5.57 -17.46 -8.72
CA LYS A 40 6.40 -18.42 -9.48
C LYS A 40 7.49 -17.77 -10.35
N LYS A 41 7.29 -16.52 -10.80
CA LYS A 41 8.21 -15.78 -11.67
C LYS A 41 8.94 -14.64 -10.96
N VAL A 42 8.83 -14.54 -9.63
CA VAL A 42 9.43 -13.45 -8.85
C VAL A 42 9.94 -13.98 -7.52
N ASP A 43 11.20 -13.70 -7.23
CA ASP A 43 11.73 -13.84 -5.88
C ASP A 43 11.30 -12.63 -5.05
N ILE A 44 10.27 -12.83 -4.22
CA ILE A 44 9.75 -11.79 -3.33
C ILE A 44 10.70 -11.47 -2.17
N PHE A 45 11.62 -12.37 -1.83
CA PHE A 45 12.59 -12.16 -0.75
C PHE A 45 13.80 -11.33 -1.19
N ALA A 46 14.00 -11.16 -2.50
CA ALA A 46 14.97 -10.24 -3.08
C ALA A 46 14.46 -8.78 -3.17
N GLN A 47 13.27 -8.49 -2.65
CA GLN A 47 12.66 -7.17 -2.62
C GLN A 47 12.91 -6.48 -1.27
N ASP A 48 12.79 -5.16 -1.24
CA ASP A 48 12.87 -4.41 0.01
C ASP A 48 11.50 -4.31 0.68
N LEU A 49 10.47 -4.04 -0.13
CA LEU A 49 9.09 -3.87 0.31
C LEU A 49 8.15 -4.80 -0.45
N ILE A 50 7.24 -5.44 0.27
CA ILE A 50 6.12 -6.20 -0.30
C ILE A 50 4.82 -5.51 0.12
N ILE A 51 4.07 -5.02 -0.86
CA ILE A 51 2.78 -4.35 -0.68
C ILE A 51 1.66 -5.37 -0.85
N VAL A 52 0.75 -5.42 0.11
CA VAL A 52 -0.47 -6.22 0.07
C VAL A 52 -1.67 -5.30 0.29
N PRO A 53 -2.38 -4.90 -0.79
CA PRO A 53 -3.67 -4.22 -0.64
C PRO A 53 -4.68 -5.17 0.03
N VAL A 54 -5.36 -4.69 1.06
CA VAL A 54 -6.32 -5.48 1.84
C VAL A 54 -7.70 -4.88 1.64
N HIS A 55 -8.64 -5.68 1.13
CA HIS A 55 -10.03 -5.27 0.94
C HIS A 55 -10.92 -5.94 1.99
N LEU A 56 -11.48 -5.14 2.89
CA LEU A 56 -12.39 -5.59 3.96
C LEU A 56 -13.81 -5.10 3.65
N ARG A 57 -14.57 -5.90 2.90
CA ARG A 57 -15.94 -5.60 2.44
C ARG A 57 -16.04 -4.33 1.58
N SER A 58 -16.12 -3.16 2.21
CA SER A 58 -16.21 -1.84 1.57
C SER A 58 -15.07 -0.90 1.99
N HIS A 59 -14.08 -1.42 2.72
CA HIS A 59 -12.97 -0.67 3.29
C HIS A 59 -11.64 -1.14 2.72
N TRP A 60 -10.78 -0.20 2.36
CA TRP A 60 -9.43 -0.48 1.88
C TRP A 60 -8.40 -0.19 2.96
N CYS A 61 -7.56 -1.18 3.23
CA CYS A 61 -6.41 -1.10 4.12
C CYS A 61 -5.14 -1.43 3.33
N MET A 62 -4.00 -1.22 3.97
CA MET A 62 -2.69 -1.53 3.39
C MET A 62 -1.82 -2.31 4.36
N ALA A 63 -1.36 -3.49 3.97
CA ALA A 63 -0.27 -4.17 4.66
C ALA A 63 1.02 -4.00 3.87
N ILE A 64 2.11 -3.66 4.55
CA ILE A 64 3.44 -3.50 3.97
C ILE A 64 4.42 -4.32 4.79
N ILE A 65 5.10 -5.26 4.12
CA ILE A 65 6.17 -6.06 4.71
C ILE A 65 7.48 -5.38 4.30
N ASP A 66 8.22 -4.82 5.26
CA ASP A 66 9.54 -4.24 5.05
C ASP A 66 10.60 -5.29 5.44
N LEU A 67 11.17 -5.94 4.42
CA LEU A 67 12.13 -7.02 4.61
C LEU A 67 13.48 -6.53 5.15
N ARG A 68 13.81 -5.25 4.93
CA ARG A 68 15.03 -4.64 5.44
C ARG A 68 14.97 -4.47 6.95
N ASN A 69 13.80 -4.05 7.45
CA ASN A 69 13.56 -3.79 8.86
C ASN A 69 12.91 -4.97 9.60
N LYS A 70 12.52 -6.03 8.88
CA LYS A 70 11.85 -7.23 9.42
C LYS A 70 10.55 -6.91 10.15
N VAL A 71 9.77 -5.97 9.61
CA VAL A 71 8.49 -5.54 10.18
C VAL A 71 7.34 -5.75 9.19
N VAL A 72 6.17 -6.02 9.74
CA VAL A 72 4.89 -5.99 9.01
C VAL A 72 4.09 -4.83 9.55
N GLU A 73 3.86 -3.83 8.71
CA GLU A 73 3.09 -2.63 9.03
C GLU A 73 1.68 -2.78 8.45
N TYR A 74 0.67 -2.48 9.24
CA TYR A 74 -0.73 -2.47 8.82
C TYR A 74 -1.31 -1.07 8.98
N TYR A 75 -1.77 -0.49 7.88
CA TYR A 75 -2.34 0.85 7.82
C TYR A 75 -3.84 0.78 7.57
N ASP A 76 -4.59 1.36 8.49
CA ASP A 76 -6.04 1.47 8.48
C ASP A 76 -6.43 2.92 8.80
N SER A 77 -7.04 3.60 7.82
CA SER A 77 -7.45 4.99 7.94
C SER A 77 -8.80 5.18 8.63
N MET A 78 -9.58 4.11 8.87
CA MET A 78 -10.85 4.21 9.62
C MET A 78 -10.67 3.96 11.12
N GLY A 79 -9.47 3.57 11.53
CA GLY A 79 -9.14 3.27 12.92
C GLY A 79 -9.82 1.99 13.41
N SER A 80 -9.06 0.92 13.58
CA SER A 80 -9.53 -0.27 14.30
C SER A 80 -9.36 -0.10 15.82
N HIS A 81 -9.87 -1.03 16.62
CA HIS A 81 -10.00 -0.97 18.09
C HIS A 81 -8.71 -0.75 18.90
N ASN A 82 -7.54 -0.57 18.28
CA ASN A 82 -6.27 -0.38 18.98
C ASN A 82 -5.79 1.09 18.96
N ASN A 83 -6.43 1.90 19.80
CA ASN A 83 -6.29 3.36 19.86
C ASN A 83 -4.88 3.87 20.19
N GLU A 84 -3.97 3.07 20.76
CA GLU A 84 -2.62 3.56 21.08
C GLU A 84 -1.67 3.49 19.89
N CYS A 85 -1.75 2.43 19.06
CA CYS A 85 -0.89 2.25 17.90
C CYS A 85 -1.31 3.08 16.68
N LEU A 86 -2.56 3.57 16.66
CA LEU A 86 -3.15 4.32 15.53
C LEU A 86 -3.05 5.83 15.67
N LYS A 87 -2.65 6.35 16.85
CA LYS A 87 -2.46 7.80 17.07
C LYS A 87 -1.45 8.43 16.13
N ASP A 88 -0.49 7.64 15.65
CA ASP A 88 0.66 8.12 14.88
C ASP A 88 0.44 8.07 13.36
N ILE A 89 -0.71 7.58 12.89
CA ILE A 89 -1.03 7.57 11.45
C ILE A 89 -2.27 8.41 11.11
N PRO A 90 -2.25 9.13 9.97
CA PRO A 90 -3.40 9.90 9.49
C PRO A 90 -4.69 9.06 9.38
N GLN A 91 -5.77 9.60 9.93
CA GLN A 91 -7.11 8.99 9.87
C GLN A 91 -8.00 9.74 8.86
N GLN A 92 -8.88 9.01 8.18
CA GLN A 92 -9.91 9.59 7.33
C GLN A 92 -11.07 10.11 8.20
N THR A 93 -11.76 11.14 7.72
CA THR A 93 -12.94 11.71 8.41
C THR A 93 -14.21 11.60 7.57
N ASN A 94 -14.20 10.76 6.53
CA ASN A 94 -15.35 10.47 5.68
C ASN A 94 -15.40 8.97 5.34
N ILE A 95 -16.34 8.56 4.50
CA ILE A 95 -16.59 7.15 4.17
C ILE A 95 -15.98 6.69 2.84
N SER A 96 -15.27 7.56 2.11
CA SER A 96 -14.90 7.31 0.72
C SER A 96 -13.40 7.42 0.41
N ASP A 97 -12.60 7.92 1.35
CA ASP A 97 -11.16 8.14 1.16
C ASP A 97 -10.26 6.95 1.51
N CYS A 98 -10.80 5.83 2.04
CA CYS A 98 -9.97 4.69 2.46
C CYS A 98 -9.00 4.19 1.37
N GLY A 99 -9.45 4.12 0.12
CA GLY A 99 -8.58 3.75 -1.01
C GLY A 99 -7.49 4.80 -1.31
N VAL A 100 -7.80 6.09 -1.11
CA VAL A 100 -6.87 7.21 -1.30
C VAL A 100 -5.78 7.17 -0.22
N PHE A 101 -6.17 6.96 1.05
CA PHE A 101 -5.25 6.76 2.16
C PHE A 101 -4.36 5.52 1.94
N ALA A 102 -4.95 4.38 1.58
CA ALA A 102 -4.20 3.14 1.32
C ALA A 102 -3.12 3.34 0.22
N CYS A 103 -3.46 4.05 -0.86
CA CYS A 103 -2.50 4.44 -1.89
C CYS A 103 -1.43 5.41 -1.38
N ALA A 104 -1.81 6.40 -0.57
CA ALA A 104 -0.88 7.38 -0.01
C ALA A 104 0.12 6.73 0.98
N PHE A 105 -0.34 5.83 1.85
CA PHE A 105 0.54 5.06 2.74
C PHE A 105 1.59 4.28 1.95
N ALA A 106 1.16 3.50 0.96
CA ALA A 106 2.08 2.78 0.09
C ALA A 106 3.06 3.71 -0.64
N GLU A 107 2.57 4.85 -1.14
CA GLU A 107 3.39 5.83 -1.84
C GLU A 107 4.51 6.41 -0.95
N TYR A 108 4.18 6.82 0.27
CA TYR A 108 5.15 7.36 1.22
C TYR A 108 6.19 6.31 1.63
N ARG A 109 5.75 5.08 1.92
CA ARG A 109 6.68 4.00 2.31
C ARG A 109 7.59 3.60 1.16
N CYS A 110 7.10 3.56 -0.08
CA CYS A 110 7.92 3.30 -1.27
C CYS A 110 8.90 4.42 -1.61
N ARG A 111 8.83 5.57 -0.96
CA ARG A 111 9.81 6.66 -1.06
C ARG A 111 10.78 6.70 0.13
N ASN A 112 10.65 5.78 1.10
CA ASN A 112 11.25 5.93 2.42
C ASN A 112 10.92 7.29 3.07
N ALA A 113 9.75 7.86 2.78
CA ALA A 113 9.32 9.13 3.32
C ALA A 113 8.54 8.96 4.63
N LYS A 114 8.73 9.89 5.57
CA LYS A 114 7.87 10.00 6.75
C LYS A 114 6.46 10.39 6.31
N ILE A 115 5.45 9.68 6.81
CA ILE A 115 4.05 10.01 6.57
C ILE A 115 3.73 11.36 7.21
N THR A 116 3.35 12.34 6.40
CA THR A 116 3.08 13.72 6.83
C THR A 116 1.77 14.29 6.29
N PHE A 117 1.03 13.52 5.48
CA PHE A 117 -0.25 13.95 4.94
C PHE A 117 -1.38 13.82 5.98
N SER A 118 -2.52 14.39 5.68
CA SER A 118 -3.75 14.31 6.46
C SER A 118 -4.96 14.18 5.54
N GLN A 119 -6.15 14.15 6.14
CA GLN A 119 -7.42 14.23 5.40
C GLN A 119 -7.53 15.47 4.50
N LYS A 120 -6.85 16.58 4.84
CA LYS A 120 -6.93 17.84 4.08
C LYS A 120 -6.35 17.71 2.67
N GLU A 121 -5.39 16.83 2.47
CA GLU A 121 -4.72 16.62 1.18
C GLU A 121 -5.48 15.64 0.26
N MET A 122 -6.52 14.96 0.73
CA MET A 122 -7.24 13.94 -0.07
C MET A 122 -7.82 14.47 -1.40
N PRO A 123 -8.42 15.67 -1.47
CA PRO A 123 -8.88 16.23 -2.76
C PRO A 123 -7.73 16.40 -3.76
N TYR A 124 -6.58 16.90 -3.28
CA TYR A 124 -5.38 17.03 -4.11
C TYR A 124 -4.85 15.66 -4.54
N PHE A 125 -4.76 14.70 -3.63
CA PHE A 125 -4.31 13.34 -3.97
C PHE A 125 -5.22 12.65 -4.97
N ARG A 126 -6.53 12.85 -4.91
CA ARG A 126 -7.47 12.35 -5.94
C ARG A 126 -7.16 12.94 -7.32
N GLN A 127 -6.97 14.25 -7.40
CA GLN A 127 -6.61 14.92 -8.67
C GLN A 127 -5.23 14.46 -9.18
N LYS A 128 -4.24 14.36 -8.28
CA LYS A 128 -2.90 13.87 -8.58
C LYS A 128 -2.94 12.44 -9.12
N MET A 129 -3.63 11.52 -8.44
CA MET A 129 -3.75 10.13 -8.88
C MET A 129 -4.42 10.03 -10.25
N MET A 130 -5.48 10.80 -10.50
CA MET A 130 -6.13 10.84 -11.81
C MET A 130 -5.13 11.22 -12.91
N TYR A 131 -4.35 12.28 -12.70
CA TYR A 131 -3.31 12.70 -13.64
C TYR A 131 -2.21 11.64 -13.82
N GLU A 132 -1.70 11.07 -12.72
CA GLU A 132 -0.65 10.04 -12.74
C GLU A 132 -1.09 8.76 -13.45
N ILE A 133 -2.36 8.38 -13.30
CA ILE A 133 -2.95 7.23 -14.00
C ILE A 133 -3.06 7.52 -15.49
N ILE A 134 -3.59 8.67 -15.88
CA ILE A 134 -3.76 9.07 -17.29
C ILE A 134 -2.40 9.16 -17.99
N THR A 135 -1.39 9.69 -17.31
CA THR A 135 -0.04 9.87 -17.87
C THR A 135 0.86 8.64 -17.72
N GLY A 136 0.43 7.63 -16.94
CA GLY A 136 1.22 6.45 -16.65
C GLY A 136 2.50 6.72 -15.86
N LYS A 137 2.59 7.85 -15.14
CA LYS A 137 3.81 8.29 -14.46
C LYS A 137 3.49 8.95 -13.13
N LEU A 138 4.12 8.47 -12.05
CA LEU A 138 4.06 9.14 -10.75
C LEU A 138 4.84 10.46 -10.81
N MET A 139 4.22 11.52 -10.30
CA MET A 139 4.87 12.82 -10.15
C MET A 139 5.99 12.68 -9.11
N MET A 140 7.16 13.27 -9.40
CA MET A 140 8.30 13.24 -8.48
C MET A 140 8.01 14.06 -7.23
#